data_AF-A0A3M2T6D1-F1
#
_entry.id   AF-A0A3M2T6D1-F1
#
_cell.length_a   1.000
_cell.length_b   1.000
_cell.length_c   1.000
_cell.angle_alpha   90.00
_cell.angle_beta   90.00
_cell.angle_gamma   90.00
#
_symmetry.space_group_name_H-M   'P 1'
#
loop_
_entity.id
_entity.type
_entity.pdbx_description
1 polymer ?
#
loop_
_entity_poly.entity_id
_entity_poly.type
_entity_poly.pdbx_seq_one_letter_code
_entity_poly.pdbx_strand_id
1 'polypeptide(L)'
;MVLDYSKWDALELSDDSDIEVHPNVDKRSFIRAKQSQIHQERVQRRHDIQTLKYERVINDGLLSRIDGLLKSLRQHENSSRDVEEVVFQAIMDFASNPAEDQPAAAPEG
;
A
#
# COMPACT_ATOMS: atom_id res chain seq x y z
N MET A 1 -13.81 31.21 -18.91
CA MET A 1 -13.33 29.90 -18.43
C MET A 1 -12.84 29.15 -19.66
N VAL A 2 -11.55 28.80 -19.73
CA VAL A 2 -10.99 28.04 -20.86
C VAL A 2 -11.21 26.56 -20.55
N LEU A 3 -11.75 25.81 -21.51
CA LEU A 3 -11.94 24.38 -21.38
C LEU A 3 -10.58 23.69 -21.51
N ASP A 4 -10.21 22.91 -20.50
CA ASP A 4 -9.00 22.09 -20.50
C ASP A 4 -9.33 20.66 -20.95
N TYR A 5 -8.56 20.16 -21.91
CA TYR A 5 -8.67 18.82 -22.50
C TYR A 5 -7.51 17.89 -22.09
N SER A 6 -6.67 18.30 -21.13
CA SER A 6 -5.49 17.56 -20.63
C SER A 6 -5.75 16.09 -20.23
N LYS A 7 -6.99 15.75 -19.88
CA LYS A 7 -7.42 14.36 -19.62
C LYS A 7 -7.10 13.41 -20.79
N TRP A 8 -7.11 13.90 -22.03
CA TRP A 8 -6.97 13.08 -23.24
C TRP A 8 -5.52 12.91 -23.70
N ASP A 9 -4.58 13.68 -23.16
CA ASP A 9 -3.17 13.67 -23.62
C ASP A 9 -2.45 12.35 -23.27
N ALA A 10 -2.86 11.68 -22.19
CA ALA A 10 -2.25 10.44 -21.71
C ALA A 10 -3.09 9.19 -22.04
N LEU A 11 -3.92 9.24 -23.10
CA LEU A 11 -4.76 8.11 -23.45
C LEU A 11 -3.94 6.96 -24.05
N GLU A 12 -3.81 5.87 -23.29
CA GLU A 12 -3.19 4.63 -23.78
C GLU A 12 -4.20 3.76 -24.54
N LEU A 13 -4.07 3.71 -25.87
CA LEU A 13 -4.88 2.84 -26.73
C LEU A 13 -4.16 1.50 -26.99
N SER A 14 -4.87 0.39 -26.78
CA SER A 14 -4.29 -0.98 -26.92
C SER A 14 -4.26 -1.49 -28.36
N ASP A 15 -5.13 -0.98 -29.23
CA ASP A 15 -5.23 -1.34 -30.65
C ASP A 15 -5.04 -0.10 -31.52
N ASP A 16 -3.90 0.57 -31.32
CA ASP A 16 -3.53 1.75 -32.10
C ASP A 16 -3.04 1.31 -33.48
N SER A 17 -3.93 1.38 -34.47
CA SER A 17 -3.63 1.07 -35.86
C SER A 17 -2.69 2.06 -36.52
N ASP A 18 -2.51 3.25 -35.94
CA ASP A 18 -1.76 4.35 -36.54
C ASP A 18 -0.33 4.43 -35.98
N ILE A 19 0.09 3.43 -35.21
CA ILE A 19 1.45 3.38 -34.68
C ILE A 19 2.48 3.24 -35.80
N GLU A 20 3.39 4.20 -35.89
CA GLU A 20 4.53 4.17 -36.78
C GLU A 20 5.62 3.27 -36.20
N VAL A 21 6.03 2.25 -36.96
CA VAL A 21 7.10 1.33 -36.59
C VAL A 21 8.31 1.54 -37.48
N HIS A 22 9.50 1.18 -36.98
CA HIS A 22 10.71 1.21 -37.79
C HIS A 22 10.57 0.26 -39.01
N PRO A 23 11.15 0.58 -40.18
CA PRO A 23 11.04 -0.25 -41.39
C PRO A 23 11.43 -1.72 -41.26
N ASN A 24 12.18 -2.09 -40.22
CA ASN A 24 12.61 -3.47 -39.96
C ASN A 24 11.80 -4.17 -38.84
N VAL A 25 10.74 -3.55 -38.34
CA VAL A 25 9.89 -4.09 -37.28
C VAL A 25 8.50 -4.39 -37.87
N ASP A 26 8.02 -5.63 -37.68
CA ASP A 26 6.67 -5.99 -38.09
C ASP A 26 5.65 -5.31 -37.17
N LYS A 27 4.77 -4.50 -37.78
CA LYS A 27 3.72 -3.75 -37.09
C LYS A 27 2.81 -4.65 -36.25
N ARG A 28 2.45 -5.84 -36.73
CA ARG A 28 1.52 -6.75 -36.03
C ARG A 28 2.15 -7.35 -34.77
N SER A 29 3.41 -7.76 -34.86
CA SER A 29 4.13 -8.31 -33.71
C SER A 29 4.42 -7.22 -32.67
N PHE A 30 4.77 -6.01 -33.12
CA PHE A 30 4.99 -4.85 -32.25
C PHE A 30 3.73 -4.45 -31.47
N ILE A 31 2.58 -4.30 -32.13
CA ILE A 31 1.31 -3.97 -31.47
C ILE A 31 0.95 -5.03 -30.42
N ARG A 32 1.07 -6.32 -30.77
CA ARG A 32 0.79 -7.41 -29.83
C ARG A 32 1.74 -7.42 -28.62
N ALA A 33 3.03 -7.17 -28.85
CA ALA A 33 4.01 -7.08 -27.77
C ALA A 33 3.69 -5.91 -26.84
N LYS A 34 3.39 -4.73 -27.40
CA LYS A 34 2.97 -3.54 -26.64
C LYS A 34 1.70 -3.79 -25.84
N GLN A 35 0.70 -4.45 -26.44
CA GLN A 35 -0.52 -4.84 -25.76
C GLN A 35 -0.23 -5.76 -24.56
N SER A 36 0.59 -6.80 -24.75
CA SER A 36 0.99 -7.70 -23.65
C SER A 36 1.71 -6.94 -22.54
N GLN A 37 2.62 -6.03 -22.89
CA GLN A 37 3.34 -5.20 -21.93
C GLN A 37 2.38 -4.35 -21.10
N ILE A 38 1.44 -3.65 -21.75
CA ILE A 38 0.42 -2.84 -21.06
C ILE A 38 -0.42 -3.70 -20.12
N HIS A 39 -0.81 -4.92 -20.53
CA HIS A 39 -1.55 -5.82 -19.65
C HIS A 39 -0.72 -6.27 -18.44
N GLN A 40 0.57 -6.60 -18.63
CA GLN A 40 1.47 -6.97 -17.54
C GLN A 40 1.65 -5.79 -16.57
N GLU A 41 1.89 -4.59 -17.06
CA GLU A 41 2.02 -3.39 -16.24
C GLU A 41 0.73 -3.08 -15.47
N ARG A 42 -0.44 -3.30 -16.08
CA ARG A 42 -1.74 -3.14 -15.40
C ARG A 42 -1.95 -4.19 -14.31
N VAL A 43 -1.51 -5.43 -14.52
CA VAL A 43 -1.57 -6.48 -13.50
C VAL A 43 -0.62 -6.13 -12.35
N GLN A 44 0.63 -5.79 -12.65
CA GLN A 44 1.63 -5.39 -11.66
C GLN A 44 1.13 -4.21 -10.82
N ARG A 45 0.66 -3.13 -11.46
CA ARG A 45 0.12 -1.97 -10.74
C ARG A 45 -1.07 -2.32 -9.86
N ARG A 46 -1.97 -3.21 -10.29
CA ARG A 46 -3.10 -3.66 -9.46
C ARG A 46 -2.62 -4.41 -8.22
N HIS A 47 -1.67 -5.32 -8.40
CA HIS A 47 -1.05 -6.05 -7.30
C HIS A 47 -0.35 -5.09 -6.32
N ASP A 48 0.47 -4.16 -6.83
CA ASP A 48 1.17 -3.18 -6.01
C ASP A 48 0.19 -2.31 -5.21
N ILE A 49 -0.91 -1.86 -5.82
CA ILE A 49 -1.96 -1.11 -5.12
C ILE A 49 -2.60 -1.94 -4.02
N GLN A 50 -2.86 -3.24 -4.24
CA GLN A 50 -3.41 -4.13 -3.22
C GLN A 50 -2.44 -4.33 -2.06
N THR A 51 -1.16 -4.57 -2.36
CA THR A 51 -0.09 -4.68 -1.37
C THR A 51 0.03 -3.41 -0.53
N LEU A 52 0.10 -2.24 -1.17
CA LEU A 52 0.20 -0.96 -0.47
C LEU A 52 -1.01 -0.67 0.42
N LYS A 53 -2.22 -1.06 -0.02
CA LYS A 53 -3.44 -0.94 0.80
C LYS A 53 -3.36 -1.83 2.04
N TYR A 54 -2.86 -3.05 1.87
CA TYR A 54 -2.69 -3.99 2.96
C TYR A 54 -1.64 -3.53 3.97
N GLU A 55 -0.47 -3.10 3.48
CA GLU A 55 0.60 -2.52 4.30
C GLU A 55 0.12 -1.30 5.10
N ARG A 56 -0.71 -0.45 4.49
CA ARG A 56 -1.31 0.69 5.19
C ARG A 56 -2.16 0.24 6.39
N VAL A 57 -3.02 -0.76 6.22
CA VAL A 57 -3.87 -1.27 7.31
C VAL A 57 -3.02 -1.80 8.46
N ILE A 58 -1.93 -2.52 8.16
CA ILE A 58 -0.99 -3.01 9.17
C ILE A 58 -0.31 -1.85 9.88
N ASN A 59 0.23 -0.89 9.12
CA ASN A 59 0.96 0.24 9.68
C ASN A 59 0.06 1.11 10.56
N ASP A 60 -1.20 1.32 10.16
CA ASP A 60 -2.18 2.05 10.97
C ASP A 60 -2.42 1.34 12.33
N GLY A 61 -2.50 0.00 12.34
CA GLY A 61 -2.59 -0.80 13.57
C GLY A 61 -1.31 -0.79 14.42
N LEU A 62 -0.13 -0.81 13.80
CA LEU A 62 1.14 -0.68 14.52
C LEU A 62 1.31 0.71 15.14
N LEU A 63 0.88 1.76 14.44
CA LEU A 63 0.91 3.13 14.95
C LEU A 63 -0.01 3.30 16.16
N SER A 64 -1.23 2.77 16.11
CA SER A 64 -2.14 2.85 17.26
C SER A 64 -1.57 2.14 18.50
N ARG A 65 -0.86 1.02 18.31
CA ARG A 65 -0.16 0.30 19.37
C ARG A 65 0.97 1.13 19.99
N ILE A 66 1.81 1.74 19.16
CA ILE A 66 2.90 2.61 19.60
C ILE A 66 2.34 3.81 20.38
N ASP A 67 1.26 4.42 19.89
CA ASP A 67 0.59 5.53 20.59
C ASP A 67 0.02 5.10 21.96
N GLY A 68 -0.52 3.88 22.05
CA GLY A 68 -0.99 3.30 23.31
C GLY A 68 0.15 3.11 24.32
N LEU A 69 1.25 2.50 23.90
CA LEU A 69 2.45 2.32 24.73
C LEU A 69 3.02 3.66 25.20
N LEU A 70 3.11 4.64 24.30
CA LEU A 70 3.63 5.96 24.61
C LEU A 70 2.73 6.71 25.61
N LYS A 71 1.40 6.57 25.50
CA LYS A 71 0.45 7.11 26.50
C LYS A 71 0.63 6.46 27.87
N SER A 72 0.76 5.13 27.93
CA SER A 72 0.98 4.40 29.19
C SER A 72 2.28 4.85 29.86
N LEU A 73 3.39 4.88 29.13
CA LEU A 73 4.68 5.34 29.65
C LEU A 73 4.63 6.78 30.16
N ARG A 74 3.98 7.70 29.44
CA ARG A 74 3.80 9.09 29.89
C ARG A 74 2.93 9.22 31.14
N GLN A 75 1.91 8.38 31.31
CA GLN A 75 1.09 8.38 32.53
C GLN A 75 1.91 7.96 33.76
N HIS A 76 2.89 7.08 33.57
CA HIS A 76 3.74 6.57 34.64
C HIS A 76 5.02 7.40 34.88
N GLU A 77 5.34 8.38 34.02
CA GLU A 77 6.54 9.24 34.10
C GLU A 77 6.69 9.98 35.45
N ASN A 78 5.57 10.38 36.07
CA ASN A 78 5.57 11.09 37.35
C ASN A 78 5.39 10.18 38.57
N SER A 79 5.32 8.86 38.38
CA SER A 79 5.16 7.90 39.48
C SER A 79 6.53 7.42 39.97
N SER A 80 6.79 7.54 41.28
CA SER A 80 8.02 7.06 41.95
C SER A 80 8.07 5.52 42.06
N ARG A 81 7.51 4.80 41.09
CA ARG A 81 7.49 3.33 41.03
C ARG A 81 8.75 2.82 40.36
N ASP A 82 9.15 1.60 40.69
CA ASP A 82 10.26 0.94 40.01
C ASP A 82 9.96 0.78 38.52
N VAL A 83 10.96 1.08 37.69
CA VAL A 83 10.85 1.09 36.22
C VAL A 83 10.41 -0.28 35.70
N GLU A 84 10.85 -1.36 36.34
CA GLU A 84 10.50 -2.73 35.96
C GLU A 84 9.01 -3.03 36.16
N GLU A 85 8.39 -2.49 37.21
CA GLU A 85 6.97 -2.69 37.49
C GLU A 85 6.09 -1.97 36.47
N VAL A 86 6.48 -0.75 36.07
CA VAL A 86 5.80 0.04 35.03
C VAL A 86 5.88 -0.66 33.67
N VAL A 87 7.06 -1.17 33.31
CA VAL A 87 7.25 -1.90 32.04
C VAL A 87 6.44 -3.20 32.04
N PHE A 88 6.45 -3.96 33.15
CA PHE A 88 5.66 -5.18 33.27
C PHE A 88 4.16 -4.92 33.15
N GLN A 89 3.65 -3.88 33.83
CA GLN A 89 2.24 -3.46 33.74
C GLN A 89 1.86 -3.10 32.30
N ALA A 90 2.69 -2.31 31.61
CA ALA A 90 2.44 -1.91 30.22
C ALA A 90 2.43 -3.10 29.26
N ILE A 91 3.32 -4.08 29.45
CA ILE A 91 3.33 -5.33 28.67
C ILE A 91 2.06 -6.14 28.91
N MET A 92 1.57 -6.18 30.15
CA MET A 92 0.39 -6.96 30.51
C MET A 92 -0.92 -6.33 30.01
N ASP A 93 -1.03 -5.01 30.08
CA ASP A 93 -2.16 -4.27 29.50
C ASP A 93 -2.18 -4.42 27.98
N PHE A 94 -1.01 -4.45 27.34
CA PHE A 94 -0.90 -4.66 25.90
C PHE A 94 -1.23 -6.09 25.47
N ALA A 95 -0.78 -7.09 26.22
CA ALA A 95 -1.06 -8.51 25.95
C ALA A 95 -2.52 -8.92 26.24
N SER A 96 -3.30 -8.05 26.92
CA SER A 96 -4.66 -8.35 27.34
C SER A 96 -5.68 -8.45 26.19
N ASN A 97 -5.38 -7.89 25.00
CA ASN A 97 -6.34 -7.80 23.90
C ASN A 97 -5.85 -8.43 22.57
N PRO A 98 -5.71 -9.76 22.49
CA PRO A 98 -5.17 -10.47 21.34
C PRO A 98 -6.05 -10.40 20.07
N ALA A 99 -7.30 -9.94 20.19
CA ALA A 99 -8.21 -9.77 19.06
C ALA A 99 -7.85 -8.54 18.19
N GLU A 100 -7.28 -7.50 18.79
CA GLU A 100 -6.76 -6.32 18.07
C GLU A 100 -5.37 -6.58 17.46
N ASP A 101 -4.77 -7.72 17.82
CA ASP A 101 -3.44 -8.09 17.39
C ASP A 101 -3.39 -8.77 16.01
N GLN A 102 -4.53 -9.25 15.52
CA GLN A 102 -4.61 -9.95 14.24
C GLN A 102 -4.64 -8.96 13.08
N PRO A 103 -3.65 -8.97 12.17
CA PRO A 103 -3.75 -8.21 10.94
C PRO A 103 -4.94 -8.71 10.12
N ALA A 104 -5.52 -7.84 9.29
CA ALA A 104 -6.55 -8.24 8.33
C ALA A 104 -6.06 -9.40 7.46
N ALA A 105 -6.97 -10.22 6.94
CA ALA A 105 -6.58 -11.30 6.03
C ALA A 105 -5.81 -10.74 4.81
N ALA A 106 -4.75 -11.43 4.41
CA ALA A 106 -3.98 -11.06 3.23
C ALA A 106 -4.91 -11.02 2.00
N PRO A 107 -4.71 -10.07 1.06
CA PRO A 107 -5.48 -10.04 -0.17
C PRO A 107 -5.29 -11.35 -0.94
N GLU A 108 -6.38 -11.88 -1.52
CA GLU A 108 -6.29 -13.01 -2.46
C GLU A 108 -5.45 -12.57 -3.67
N GLY A 109 -4.40 -13.35 -3.95
CA GLY A 109 -3.43 -13.08 -5.03
C GLY A 109 -4.01 -13.23 -6.43
#